data_AF-A0A4U6CZF4-F1
#
_entry.id   AF-A0A4U6CZF4-F1
#
_cell.length_a   1.000
_cell.length_b   1.000
_cell.length_c   1.000
_cell.angle_alpha   90.00
_cell.angle_beta   90.00
_cell.angle_gamma   90.00
#
_symmetry.space_group_name_H-M   'P 1'
#
loop_
_entity.id
_entity.type
_entity.pdbx_description
1 polymer ?
#
loop_
_entity_poly.entity_id
_entity_poly.type
_entity_poly.pdbx_seq_one_letter_code
_entity_poly.pdbx_strand_id
1 'polypeptide(L)'
;MKLKIISALSYFLLNIALQPVSAQLTASSKISLLSIGPGKDVYSAFGHSAMRISDTAAGIDNVYNYGTFTFDNNFYIKFAKGENDYWLSIVPFQKEYYIWAVLENRNVIQQTLNLTVKQYITSAA
;
A
#
# COMPACT_ATOMS: atom_id res chain seq x y z
N MET A 1 -48.26 -13.56 4.09
CA MET A 1 -47.81 -12.16 3.91
C MET A 1 -46.59 -11.81 4.76
N LYS A 2 -46.61 -12.05 6.09
CA LYS A 2 -45.50 -11.74 7.01
C LYS A 2 -44.14 -12.35 6.64
N LEU A 3 -44.09 -13.62 6.20
CA LEU A 3 -42.84 -14.30 5.82
C LEU A 3 -42.17 -13.70 4.56
N LYS A 4 -42.96 -13.18 3.62
CA LYS A 4 -42.46 -12.48 2.42
C LYS A 4 -41.88 -11.10 2.78
N ILE A 5 -42.45 -10.43 3.79
CA ILE A 5 -41.94 -9.15 4.30
C ILE A 5 -40.62 -9.34 5.03
N ILE A 6 -40.52 -10.37 5.88
CA ILE A 6 -39.27 -10.68 6.62
C ILE A 6 -38.15 -11.04 5.65
N SER A 7 -38.42 -11.90 4.66
CA SER A 7 -37.41 -12.24 3.65
C SER A 7 -37.00 -11.02 2.83
N ALA A 8 -37.94 -10.21 2.34
CA ALA A 8 -37.62 -8.97 1.63
C ALA A 8 -36.78 -7.99 2.47
N LEU A 9 -37.07 -7.87 3.76
CA LEU A 9 -36.32 -7.02 4.69
C LEU A 9 -34.91 -7.57 4.95
N SER A 10 -34.75 -8.89 5.10
CA SER A 10 -33.45 -9.54 5.21
C SER A 10 -32.61 -9.38 3.94
N TYR A 11 -33.21 -9.54 2.74
CA TYR A 11 -32.52 -9.28 1.48
C TYR A 11 -32.10 -7.81 1.37
N PHE A 12 -32.95 -6.87 1.77
CA PHE A 12 -32.62 -5.44 1.76
C PHE A 12 -31.46 -5.11 2.71
N LEU A 13 -31.48 -5.62 3.95
CA LEU A 13 -30.41 -5.42 4.92
C LEU A 13 -29.08 -6.06 4.46
N LEU A 14 -29.13 -7.22 3.81
CA LEU A 14 -27.94 -7.88 3.27
C LEU A 14 -27.29 -7.06 2.13
N ASN A 15 -28.10 -6.40 1.29
CA ASN A 15 -27.60 -5.54 0.22
C ASN A 15 -26.94 -4.24 0.76
N ILE A 16 -27.39 -3.72 1.90
CA ILE A 16 -26.74 -2.57 2.56
C ILE A 16 -25.39 -3.00 3.14
N ALA A 17 -25.31 -4.18 3.75
CA ALA A 17 -24.08 -4.70 4.35
C ALA A 17 -22.99 -5.04 3.32
N LEU A 18 -23.36 -5.30 2.05
CA LEU A 18 -22.44 -5.65 0.97
C LEU A 18 -22.02 -4.44 0.11
N GLN A 19 -22.34 -3.21 0.51
CA GLN A 19 -21.83 -2.02 -0.18
C GLN A 19 -20.29 -1.99 -0.07
N PRO A 20 -19.55 -1.89 -1.19
CA PRO A 20 -18.11 -1.73 -1.14
C PRO A 20 -17.81 -0.37 -0.52
N VAL A 21 -17.29 -0.36 0.71
CA VAL A 21 -16.68 0.83 1.29
C VAL A 21 -15.37 1.05 0.56
N SER A 22 -15.39 1.87 -0.49
CA SER A 22 -14.17 2.46 -1.01
C SER A 22 -13.63 3.36 0.10
N ALA A 23 -12.51 2.99 0.70
CA ALA A 23 -11.85 3.83 1.68
C ALA A 23 -11.32 5.07 0.95
N GLN A 24 -12.14 6.12 0.92
CA GLN A 24 -11.73 7.40 0.37
C GLN A 24 -10.81 8.08 1.39
N LEU A 25 -9.68 8.58 0.91
CA LEU A 25 -8.78 9.35 1.76
C LEU A 25 -9.49 10.58 2.30
N THR A 26 -9.32 10.83 3.59
CA THR A 26 -9.82 12.03 4.25
C THR A 26 -8.89 13.21 3.96
N ALA A 27 -9.39 14.42 4.22
CA ALA A 27 -8.59 15.64 4.10
C ALA A 27 -7.38 15.67 5.06
N SER A 28 -7.39 14.84 6.11
CA SER A 28 -6.27 14.68 7.05
C SER A 28 -5.22 13.66 6.61
N SER A 29 -5.43 12.98 5.49
CA SER A 29 -4.47 12.00 4.99
C SER A 29 -3.12 12.64 4.62
N LYS A 30 -2.06 11.87 4.81
CA LYS A 30 -0.68 12.26 4.49
C LYS A 30 -0.08 11.26 3.54
N ILE A 31 0.54 11.79 2.49
CA ILE A 31 1.31 11.01 1.52
C ILE A 31 2.78 11.35 1.73
N SER A 32 3.61 10.34 1.92
CA SER A 32 5.05 10.51 2.15
C SER A 32 5.86 9.63 1.21
N LEU A 33 7.01 10.14 0.76
CA LEU A 33 8.05 9.33 0.15
C LEU A 33 8.93 8.75 1.25
N LEU A 34 9.11 7.45 1.25
CA LEU A 34 10.10 6.74 2.06
C LEU A 34 11.32 6.47 1.19
N SER A 35 12.49 6.86 1.68
CA SER A 35 13.80 6.60 1.07
C SER A 35 14.59 5.69 1.99
N ILE A 36 14.80 4.46 1.55
CA ILE A 36 15.50 3.42 2.29
C ILE A 36 16.92 3.33 1.73
N GLY A 37 17.92 3.41 2.60
CA GLY A 37 19.33 3.34 2.21
C GLY A 37 19.73 1.98 1.60
N PRO A 38 20.94 1.85 1.04
CA PRO A 38 21.45 0.61 0.46
C PRO A 38 21.30 -0.64 1.34
N GLY A 39 20.97 -1.77 0.73
CA GLY A 39 20.97 -3.10 1.34
C GLY A 39 22.15 -3.96 0.87
N LYS A 40 22.24 -5.19 1.38
CA LYS A 40 23.36 -6.11 1.11
C LYS A 40 23.23 -6.85 -0.22
N ASP A 41 22.01 -7.10 -0.67
CA ASP A 41 21.74 -7.85 -1.88
C ASP A 41 21.71 -6.93 -3.11
N VAL A 42 22.08 -7.47 -4.27
CA VAL A 42 22.21 -6.73 -5.55
C VAL A 42 20.94 -5.92 -5.89
N TYR A 43 19.75 -6.49 -5.66
CA TYR A 43 18.48 -5.82 -5.94
C TYR A 43 18.18 -4.64 -5.01
N SER A 44 18.91 -4.52 -3.90
CA SER A 44 18.73 -3.47 -2.89
C SER A 44 19.97 -2.58 -2.73
N ALA A 45 21.02 -2.83 -3.52
CA ALA A 45 22.32 -2.18 -3.37
C ALA A 45 22.26 -0.65 -3.56
N PHE A 46 21.27 -0.15 -4.29
CA PHE A 46 21.04 1.30 -4.50
C PHE A 46 19.98 1.89 -3.57
N GLY A 47 19.51 1.12 -2.61
CA GLY A 47 18.40 1.49 -1.75
C GLY A 47 17.04 1.14 -2.34
N HIS A 48 16.00 1.71 -1.76
CA HIS A 48 14.61 1.54 -2.20
C HIS A 48 13.79 2.79 -1.94
N SER A 49 12.76 3.02 -2.74
CA SER A 49 11.80 4.09 -2.51
C SER A 49 10.39 3.52 -2.48
N ALA A 50 9.59 3.98 -1.52
CA ALA A 50 8.21 3.54 -1.36
C ALA A 50 7.31 4.72 -0.99
N MET A 51 6.02 4.61 -1.29
CA MET A 51 5.03 5.61 -0.91
C MET A 51 4.32 5.16 0.36
N ARG A 52 4.27 5.99 1.39
CA ARG A 52 3.42 5.77 2.57
C ARG A 52 2.17 6.62 2.44
N ILE A 53 1.01 5.99 2.65
CA ILE A 53 -0.25 6.70 2.83
C ILE A 53 -0.72 6.43 4.26
N SER A 54 -0.90 7.51 5.02
CA SER A 54 -1.36 7.48 6.40
C SER A 54 -2.62 8.34 6.54
N ASP A 55 -3.69 7.73 7.05
CA ASP A 55 -4.95 8.38 7.35
C ASP A 55 -5.56 7.73 8.59
N THR A 56 -5.42 8.41 9.74
CA THR A 56 -5.91 7.90 11.02
C THR A 56 -7.44 7.86 11.09
N ALA A 57 -8.14 8.72 10.36
CA ALA A 57 -9.60 8.74 10.35
C ALA A 57 -10.17 7.57 9.55
N ALA A 58 -9.46 7.12 8.51
CA ALA A 58 -9.82 5.93 7.73
C ALA A 58 -9.15 4.63 8.23
N GLY A 59 -8.31 4.70 9.26
CA GLY A 59 -7.56 3.54 9.77
C GLY A 59 -6.50 3.01 8.79
N ILE A 60 -6.00 3.85 7.90
CA ILE A 60 -5.01 3.49 6.88
C ILE A 60 -3.62 3.89 7.36
N ASP A 61 -2.67 2.98 7.37
CA ASP A 61 -1.25 3.30 7.51
C ASP A 61 -0.38 2.28 6.78
N ASN A 62 -0.32 2.43 5.45
CA ASN A 62 0.25 1.44 4.56
C ASN A 62 1.38 2.02 3.71
N VAL A 63 2.32 1.16 3.37
CA VAL A 63 3.43 1.40 2.44
C VAL A 63 3.13 0.66 1.14
N TYR A 64 3.34 1.38 0.05
CA TYR A 64 3.10 0.99 -1.32
C TYR A 64 4.46 0.87 -2.01
N ASN A 65 4.91 -0.38 -2.17
CA ASN A 65 6.21 -0.73 -2.74
C ASN A 65 6.06 -1.04 -4.23
N TYR A 66 6.70 -0.21 -5.06
CA TYR A 66 6.80 -0.45 -6.49
C TYR A 66 8.03 -1.30 -6.80
N GLY A 67 7.89 -2.29 -7.69
CA GLY A 67 9.00 -3.19 -8.04
C GLY A 67 9.15 -4.38 -7.09
N THR A 68 8.06 -4.82 -6.46
CA THR A 68 8.07 -6.06 -5.67
C THR A 68 8.21 -7.27 -6.61
N PHE A 69 8.97 -8.28 -6.22
CA PHE A 69 9.23 -9.49 -7.00
C PHE A 69 9.27 -10.73 -6.09
N THR A 70 9.23 -11.93 -6.67
CA THR A 70 9.50 -13.19 -5.96
C THR A 70 10.87 -13.74 -6.34
N PHE A 71 11.47 -14.52 -5.45
CA PHE A 71 12.66 -15.29 -5.78
C PHE A 71 12.30 -16.61 -6.46
N ASP A 72 13.05 -16.93 -7.51
CA ASP A 72 13.07 -18.24 -8.16
C ASP A 72 14.52 -18.64 -8.51
N ASN A 73 14.70 -19.84 -9.06
CA ASN A 73 16.04 -20.37 -9.40
C ASN A 73 16.82 -19.51 -10.42
N ASN A 74 16.15 -18.66 -11.19
CA ASN A 74 16.73 -17.83 -12.24
C ASN A 74 16.67 -16.33 -11.91
N PHE A 75 16.31 -15.96 -10.67
CA PHE A 75 16.03 -14.58 -10.27
C PHE A 75 17.13 -13.61 -10.72
N TYR A 76 18.40 -13.90 -10.41
CA TYR A 76 19.51 -12.98 -10.72
C TYR A 76 19.74 -12.81 -12.23
N ILE A 77 19.52 -13.86 -13.03
CA ILE A 77 19.65 -13.79 -14.49
C ILE A 77 18.52 -12.93 -15.06
N LYS A 78 17.28 -13.17 -14.60
CA LYS A 78 16.12 -12.36 -15.01
C LYS A 78 16.26 -10.92 -14.55
N PHE A 79 16.76 -10.69 -13.33
CA PHE A 79 16.99 -9.36 -12.77
C PHE A 79 17.99 -8.58 -13.61
N ALA A 80 19.13 -9.18 -13.96
CA ALA A 80 20.13 -8.56 -14.81
C ALA A 80 19.61 -8.23 -16.23
N LYS A 81 18.64 -9.00 -16.73
CA LYS A 81 18.01 -8.78 -18.05
C LYS A 81 16.77 -7.89 -18.01
N GLY A 82 16.24 -7.56 -16.83
CA GLY A 82 14.97 -6.86 -16.67
C GLY A 82 13.73 -7.71 -17.01
N GLU A 83 13.82 -9.04 -16.89
CA GLU A 83 12.78 -10.01 -17.25
C GLU A 83 11.95 -10.50 -16.03
N ASN A 84 12.13 -9.91 -14.85
CA ASN A 84 11.31 -10.28 -13.68
C ASN A 84 9.90 -9.69 -13.78
N ASP A 85 8.93 -10.44 -13.29
CA ASP A 85 7.58 -9.94 -13.06
C ASP A 85 7.57 -9.08 -11.80
N TYR A 86 7.18 -7.81 -11.96
CA TYR A 86 7.12 -6.84 -10.87
C TYR A 86 5.68 -6.43 -10.59
N TRP A 87 5.35 -6.23 -9.31
CA TRP A 87 4.04 -5.72 -8.92
C TRP A 87 4.12 -4.71 -7.78
N LEU A 88 2.98 -4.05 -7.54
CA LEU A 88 2.76 -3.18 -6.40
C LEU A 88 2.38 -4.03 -5.19
N SER A 89 3.18 -3.99 -4.12
CA SER A 89 2.80 -4.59 -2.84
C SER A 89 2.40 -3.54 -1.82
N ILE A 90 1.43 -3.89 -0.97
CA ILE A 90 0.88 -3.02 0.07
C ILE A 90 1.12 -3.71 1.42
N VAL A 91 1.84 -3.04 2.31
CA VAL A 91 2.21 -3.60 3.62
C VAL A 91 1.97 -2.56 4.71
N PRO A 92 1.50 -2.95 5.92
CA PRO A 92 1.39 -2.02 7.04
C PRO A 92 2.73 -1.34 7.35
N PHE A 93 2.73 -0.01 7.52
CA PHE A 93 3.95 0.77 7.71
C PHE A 93 4.82 0.27 8.86
N GLN A 94 4.21 -0.07 10.00
CA GLN A 94 4.95 -0.53 11.16
C GLN A 94 5.74 -1.83 10.87
N LYS A 95 5.14 -2.76 10.12
CA LYS A 95 5.80 -4.02 9.75
C LYS A 95 6.96 -3.76 8.80
N GLU A 96 6.73 -2.96 7.77
CA GLU A 96 7.74 -2.66 6.75
C GLU A 96 8.93 -1.88 7.33
N TYR A 97 8.65 -0.86 8.16
CA TYR A 97 9.67 -0.07 8.84
C TYR A 97 10.52 -0.94 9.77
N TYR A 98 9.92 -1.88 10.50
CA TYR A 98 10.68 -2.79 11.37
C TYR A 98 11.66 -3.65 10.58
N ILE A 99 11.26 -4.18 9.42
CA ILE A 99 12.14 -4.98 8.56
C ILE A 99 13.34 -4.13 8.12
N TRP A 100 13.11 -2.97 7.53
CA TRP A 100 14.20 -2.15 7.00
C TRP A 100 15.10 -1.55 8.08
N ALA A 101 14.52 -0.95 9.12
CA ALA A 101 15.28 -0.20 10.11
C ALA A 101 15.92 -1.10 11.17
N VAL A 102 15.25 -2.18 11.58
CA VAL A 102 15.70 -3.03 12.70
C VAL A 102 16.37 -4.31 12.21
N LEU A 103 15.73 -5.06 11.32
CA LEU A 103 16.27 -6.35 10.85
C LEU A 103 17.40 -6.16 9.85
N GLU A 104 17.24 -5.23 8.91
CA GLU A 104 18.23 -4.95 7.87
C GLU A 104 19.24 -3.85 8.29
N ASN A 105 18.94 -3.10 9.36
CA ASN A 105 19.76 -1.98 9.85
C ASN A 105 20.06 -0.93 8.76
N ARG A 106 19.02 -0.56 7.98
CA ARG A 106 19.10 0.43 6.91
C ARG A 106 18.53 1.77 7.38
N ASN A 107 19.08 2.87 6.86
CA ASN A 107 18.51 4.19 7.08
C ASN A 107 17.14 4.29 6.38
N VAL A 108 16.13 4.79 7.07
CA VAL A 108 14.79 5.03 6.51
C VAL A 108 14.43 6.49 6.73
N ILE A 109 14.41 7.26 5.64
CA ILE A 109 14.06 8.67 5.65
C ILE A 109 12.64 8.83 5.13
N GLN A 110 11.79 9.52 5.89
CA GLN A 110 10.43 9.85 5.45
C GLN A 110 10.34 11.34 5.09
N GLN A 111 9.80 11.62 3.90
CA GLN A 111 9.52 12.97 3.43
C GLN A 111 8.02 13.10 3.14
N THR A 112 7.30 13.77 4.03
CA THR A 112 5.88 14.08 3.80
C THR A 112 5.76 15.10 2.67
N LEU A 113 4.99 14.75 1.65
CA LEU A 113 4.79 15.61 0.49
C LEU A 113 3.79 16.73 0.83
N ASN A 114 4.08 17.95 0.39
CA ASN A 114 3.16 19.08 0.54
C ASN A 114 2.09 19.05 -0.55
N LEU A 115 1.14 18.12 -0.43
CA LEU A 115 0.03 17.95 -1.37
C LEU A 115 -1.27 18.46 -0.77
N THR A 116 -2.02 19.22 -1.55
CA THR A 116 -3.42 19.55 -1.27
C THR A 116 -4.32 18.34 -1.56
N VAL A 117 -5.47 18.25 -0.88
CA VAL A 117 -6.47 17.19 -1.11
C VAL A 117 -6.84 17.05 -2.60
N LYS A 118 -6.96 18.18 -3.30
CA LYS A 118 -7.27 18.21 -4.74
C LYS A 118 -6.18 17.58 -5.62
N GLN A 119 -4.91 17.57 -5.18
CA GLN A 119 -3.80 17.03 -5.95
C GLN A 119 -3.71 15.50 -5.92
N TYR A 120 -4.34 14.83 -4.94
CA TYR A 120 -4.29 13.36 -4.83
C TYR A 120 -5.67 12.70 -4.75
N ILE A 121 -6.74 13.45 -4.54
CA ILE A 121 -8.13 13.02 -4.77
C ILE A 121 -8.57 13.62 -6.11
N THR A 122 -8.05 13.08 -7.21
CA THR A 122 -8.68 13.29 -8.51
C THR A 122 -9.95 12.44 -8.51
N SER A 123 -11.12 13.09 -8.54
CA SER A 123 -12.35 12.42 -8.97
C SER A 123 -12.03 11.76 -10.31
N ALA A 124 -12.12 10.44 -10.40
CA ALA A 124 -12.15 9.77 -11.67
C ALA A 124 -13.23 10.46 -12.52
N ALA A 125 -12.80 11.14 -13.57
CA ALA A 125 -13.70 11.62 -14.62
C ALA A 125 -14.07 10.43 -15.52
#